data_AF-A0A061AH58-F1
#
_entry.id   AF-A0A061AH58-F1
#
_cell.length_a   1.000
_cell.length_b   1.000
_cell.length_c   1.000
_cell.angle_alpha   90.00
_cell.angle_beta   90.00
_cell.angle_gamma   90.00
#
_symmetry.space_group_name_H-M   'P 1'
#
loop_
_entity.id
_entity.type
_entity.pdbx_description
1 polymer ?
#
loop_
_entity_poly.entity_id
_entity_poly.type
_entity_poly.pdbx_seq_one_letter_code
_entity_poly.pdbx_strand_id
1 'polypeptide(L)'
;MTAILKLTIEKITDVESYPGWCVAYFLDSDSNKIEVEDKIPVLFDGELDLLVERLKFGKVETSIPCEVKEKKDGLFMIDISTKRGFEDTNGNHLFWVNKESLIRRSKQQS
;
A
#
# COMPACT_ATOMS: atom_id res chain seq x y z
N MET A 1 1.59 14.53 8.74
CA MET A 1 2.94 13.90 8.85
C MET A 1 3.00 12.78 7.82
N THR A 2 3.96 12.77 6.89
CA THR A 2 4.05 11.68 5.91
C THR A 2 4.57 10.39 6.55
N ALA A 3 3.94 9.26 6.20
CA ALA A 3 4.34 7.92 6.60
C ALA A 3 4.34 7.00 5.37
N ILE A 4 4.84 5.78 5.55
CA ILE A 4 4.81 4.73 4.55
C ILE A 4 3.91 3.61 5.08
N LEU A 5 2.83 3.29 4.37
CA LEU A 5 1.92 2.20 4.70
C LEU A 5 2.41 0.92 4.03
N LYS A 6 2.47 -0.18 4.79
CA LYS A 6 2.71 -1.51 4.23
C LYS A 6 1.46 -2.01 3.51
N LEU A 7 1.63 -2.45 2.28
CA LEU A 7 0.61 -3.15 1.51
C LEU A 7 1.04 -4.57 1.25
N THR A 8 0.06 -5.44 1.04
CA THR A 8 0.25 -6.80 0.58
C THR A 8 -0.38 -6.94 -0.79
N ILE A 9 0.44 -7.22 -1.81
CA ILE A 9 -0.02 -7.55 -3.16
C ILE A 9 -0.54 -8.98 -3.12
N GLU A 10 -1.80 -9.14 -3.56
CA GLU A 10 -2.48 -10.43 -3.60
C GLU A 10 -2.48 -11.03 -5.00
N LYS A 11 -2.73 -10.21 -6.02
CA LYS A 11 -2.75 -10.64 -7.42
C LYS A 11 -2.46 -9.49 -8.37
N ILE A 12 -1.95 -9.84 -9.54
CA ILE A 12 -1.82 -8.93 -10.68
C ILE A 12 -3.07 -9.10 -11.55
N THR A 13 -3.71 -8.00 -11.92
CA THR A 13 -4.96 -7.97 -12.69
C THR A 13 -4.75 -7.58 -14.15
N ASP A 14 -3.68 -6.85 -14.46
CA ASP A 14 -3.31 -6.51 -15.83
C ASP A 14 -1.78 -6.49 -15.96
N VAL A 15 -1.27 -7.31 -16.88
CA VAL A 15 0.16 -7.37 -17.28
C VAL A 15 0.37 -6.92 -18.73
N GLU A 16 -0.71 -6.66 -19.48
CA GLU A 16 -0.68 -6.34 -20.90
C GLU A 16 -0.50 -4.84 -21.14
N SER A 17 -0.91 -4.01 -20.18
CA SER A 17 -0.72 -2.56 -20.17
C SER A 17 0.50 -2.18 -19.32
N TYR A 18 1.34 -1.23 -19.78
CA TYR A 18 2.36 -0.60 -18.91
C TYR A 18 1.93 0.80 -18.45
N PRO A 19 1.91 1.07 -17.12
CA PRO A 19 2.17 0.13 -16.03
C PRO A 19 1.00 -0.85 -15.84
N GLY A 20 1.32 -2.09 -15.42
CA GLY A 20 0.33 -3.10 -15.09
C GLY A 20 -0.44 -2.76 -13.82
N TRP A 21 -1.50 -3.51 -13.52
CA TRP A 21 -2.38 -3.29 -12.36
C TRP A 21 -2.37 -4.48 -11.40
N CYS A 22 -2.55 -4.22 -10.12
CA CYS A 22 -2.68 -5.24 -9.09
C CYS A 22 -3.78 -4.91 -8.09
N VAL A 23 -4.29 -5.96 -7.45
CA VAL A 23 -5.04 -5.85 -6.20
C VAL A 23 -4.07 -6.03 -5.06
N ALA A 24 -3.98 -4.99 -4.23
CA ALA A 24 -3.25 -5.02 -2.98
C ALA A 24 -4.21 -4.74 -1.81
N TYR A 25 -3.76 -5.01 -0.60
CA TYR A 25 -4.54 -4.70 0.59
C TYR A 25 -3.68 -4.30 1.76
N PHE A 26 -4.30 -3.67 2.75
CA PHE A 26 -3.75 -3.51 4.09
C PHE A 26 -4.81 -3.87 5.12
N LEU A 27 -4.38 -3.95 6.38
CA LEU A 27 -5.29 -4.23 7.49
C LEU A 27 -5.60 -2.93 8.24
N ASP A 28 -6.88 -2.69 8.49
CA ASP A 28 -7.34 -1.61 9.36
C ASP A 28 -7.03 -1.89 10.85
N SER A 29 -7.50 -1.03 11.74
CA SER A 29 -7.33 -1.20 13.19
C SER A 29 -7.97 -2.49 13.73
N ASP A 30 -9.04 -2.96 13.09
CA ASP A 30 -9.83 -4.12 13.50
C ASP A 30 -9.39 -5.40 12.76
N SER A 31 -8.27 -5.35 12.04
CA SER A 31 -7.74 -6.43 11.21
C SER A 31 -8.61 -6.79 10.00
N ASN A 32 -9.49 -5.91 9.57
CA ASN A 32 -10.23 -6.09 8.32
C ASN A 32 -9.34 -5.76 7.12
N LYS A 33 -9.53 -6.54 6.05
CA LYS A 33 -8.84 -6.32 4.77
C LYS A 33 -9.46 -5.12 4.06
N ILE A 34 -8.66 -4.08 3.83
CA ILE A 34 -9.01 -2.95 2.96
C ILE A 34 -8.31 -3.17 1.62
N GLU A 35 -9.09 -3.42 0.59
CA GLU A 35 -8.60 -3.66 -0.77
C GLU A 35 -8.43 -2.35 -1.52
N VAL A 36 -7.31 -2.23 -2.21
CA VAL A 36 -6.99 -1.12 -3.12
C VAL A 36 -6.61 -1.72 -4.47
N GLU A 37 -7.17 -1.15 -5.53
CA GLU A 37 -6.70 -1.41 -6.88
C GLU A 37 -5.70 -0.32 -7.25
N ASP A 38 -4.50 -0.72 -7.60
CA ASP A 38 -3.47 0.23 -7.97
C ASP A 38 -2.64 -0.31 -9.13
N LYS A 39 -2.08 0.62 -9.89
CA LYS A 39 -0.94 0.34 -10.74
C LYS A 39 0.08 -0.37 -9.88
N ILE A 40 0.57 -1.50 -10.37
CA ILE A 40 1.65 -2.22 -9.71
C ILE A 40 2.68 -1.16 -9.32
N PRO A 41 3.06 -1.05 -8.04
CA PRO A 41 4.16 -0.18 -7.63
C PRO A 41 5.45 -0.80 -8.17
N VAL A 42 5.58 -0.83 -9.50
CA VAL A 42 6.78 -1.17 -10.23
C VAL A 42 7.69 0.02 -10.00
N LEU A 43 8.43 -0.08 -8.91
CA LEU A 43 9.52 0.85 -8.62
C LEU A 43 10.70 0.63 -9.58
N PHE A 44 10.69 -0.38 -10.47
CA PHE A 44 11.79 -0.70 -11.36
C PHE A 44 11.35 -1.34 -12.68
N ASP A 45 11.73 -0.71 -13.81
CA ASP A 45 11.65 -1.32 -15.14
C ASP A 45 12.28 -2.73 -15.11
N GLY A 46 11.50 -3.75 -15.48
CA GLY A 46 11.97 -5.14 -15.61
C GLY A 46 11.60 -6.10 -14.46
N GLU A 47 10.95 -5.65 -13.38
CA GLU A 47 10.61 -6.53 -12.24
C GLU A 47 9.21 -7.15 -12.28
N LEU A 48 8.43 -6.93 -13.35
CA LEU A 48 7.08 -7.51 -13.45
C LEU A 48 7.12 -9.04 -13.42
N ASP A 49 8.02 -9.66 -14.20
CA ASP A 49 8.18 -11.12 -14.24
C ASP A 49 8.60 -11.68 -12.87
N LEU A 50 9.51 -10.98 -12.17
CA LEU A 50 9.92 -11.33 -10.82
C LEU A 50 8.78 -11.22 -9.82
N LEU A 51 7.93 -10.18 -9.94
CA LEU A 51 6.77 -10.03 -9.09
C LEU A 51 5.74 -11.15 -9.33
N VAL A 52 5.46 -11.47 -10.60
CA VAL A 52 4.60 -12.59 -10.99
C VAL A 52 5.15 -13.90 -10.43
N GLU A 53 6.46 -14.13 -10.54
CA GLU A 53 7.11 -15.32 -10.00
C GLU A 53 7.00 -15.39 -8.47
N ARG A 54 7.27 -14.29 -7.76
CA ARG A 54 7.17 -14.23 -6.30
C ARG A 54 5.74 -14.49 -5.82
N LEU A 55 4.74 -14.01 -6.55
CA LEU A 55 3.33 -14.28 -6.23
C LEU A 55 2.95 -15.76 -6.35
N LYS A 56 3.68 -16.58 -7.14
CA LYS A 56 3.49 -18.05 -7.15
C LYS A 56 3.86 -18.70 -5.82
N PHE A 57 4.75 -18.08 -5.06
CA PHE A 57 5.22 -18.57 -3.77
C PHE A 57 4.49 -17.96 -2.57
N GLY A 58 3.50 -17.09 -2.81
CA GLY A 58 2.68 -16.49 -1.76
C GLY A 58 2.42 -15.01 -1.99
N LYS A 59 2.36 -14.25 -0.89
CA LYS A 59 2.05 -12.82 -0.93
C LYS A 59 3.33 -11.99 -1.02
N VAL A 60 3.26 -10.84 -1.68
CA VAL A 60 4.38 -9.91 -1.77
C VAL A 60 4.06 -8.64 -0.99
N GLU A 61 4.92 -8.28 -0.05
CA GLU A 61 4.80 -7.01 0.66
C GLU A 61 5.42 -5.87 -0.17
N THR A 62 4.72 -4.74 -0.22
CA THR A 62 5.18 -3.49 -0.81
C THR A 62 4.79 -2.33 0.11
N SER A 63 4.98 -1.10 -0.32
CA SER A 63 4.60 0.06 0.49
C SER A 63 4.22 1.29 -0.33
N ILE A 64 3.27 2.06 0.17
CA ILE A 64 2.82 3.32 -0.44
C ILE A 64 2.99 4.51 0.52
N PRO A 65 3.22 5.73 -0.01
CA PRO A 65 3.16 6.93 0.81
C PRO A 65 1.72 7.20 1.29
N CYS A 66 1.59 7.62 2.53
CA CYS A 66 0.34 8.12 3.10
C CYS A 66 0.62 9.31 4.03
N GLU A 67 -0.42 10.04 4.41
CA GLU A 67 -0.34 11.04 5.47
C GLU A 67 -1.06 10.59 6.72
N VAL A 68 -0.37 10.63 7.85
CA VAL A 68 -1.01 10.54 9.16
C VAL A 68 -1.68 11.87 9.46
N LYS A 69 -3.00 11.83 9.61
CA LYS A 69 -3.87 12.95 10.00
C LYS A 69 -4.08 13.02 11.50
N GLU A 70 -4.31 11.87 12.14
CA GLU A 70 -4.60 11.79 13.58
C GLU A 70 -3.89 10.60 14.22
N LYS A 71 -3.67 10.67 15.53
CA LYS A 71 -3.08 9.61 16.36
C LYS A 71 -3.87 9.47 17.65
N LYS A 72 -4.29 8.25 17.97
CA LYS A 72 -5.05 7.96 19.19
C LYS A 72 -4.76 6.55 19.66
N ASP A 73 -4.32 6.38 20.91
CA ASP A 73 -4.20 5.08 21.58
C ASP A 73 -3.48 3.98 20.77
N GLY A 74 -2.38 4.32 20.08
CA GLY A 74 -1.63 3.37 19.24
C GLY A 74 -2.17 3.18 17.82
N LEU A 75 -3.33 3.78 17.51
CA LEU A 75 -3.92 3.86 16.19
C LEU A 75 -3.53 5.16 15.48
N PHE A 76 -3.49 5.08 14.15
CA PHE A 76 -3.12 6.17 13.27
C PHE A 76 -4.20 6.30 12.19
N MET A 77 -4.83 7.47 12.10
CA MET A 77 -5.69 7.77 10.97
C MET A 77 -4.80 8.22 9.81
N ILE A 78 -4.84 7.45 8.74
CA ILE A 78 -4.08 7.70 7.53
C ILE A 78 -4.98 8.17 6.40
N ASP A 79 -4.40 8.98 5.53
CA ASP A 79 -4.95 9.41 4.25
C ASP A 79 -4.06 8.84 3.15
N ILE A 80 -4.63 7.92 2.36
CA ILE A 80 -3.95 7.27 1.25
C ILE A 80 -4.09 8.04 -0.08
N SER A 81 -4.94 9.07 -0.16
CA SER A 81 -5.12 9.86 -1.39
C SER A 81 -3.87 10.67 -1.79
N THR A 82 -2.91 10.77 -0.88
CA THR A 82 -1.81 11.73 -1.00
C THR A 82 -0.87 11.42 -2.18
N LYS A 83 -0.49 12.45 -2.94
CA LYS A 83 0.39 12.45 -4.11
C LYS A 83 -0.07 11.66 -5.35
N ARG A 84 -0.82 10.58 -5.18
CA ARG A 84 -1.20 9.68 -6.29
C ARG A 84 -2.71 9.38 -6.38
N GLY A 85 -3.52 9.89 -5.44
CA GLY A 85 -4.97 9.76 -5.49
C GLY A 85 -5.47 8.35 -5.18
N PHE A 86 -4.79 7.60 -4.30
CA PHE A 86 -5.25 6.25 -3.96
C PHE A 86 -6.55 6.28 -3.15
N GLU A 87 -7.36 5.27 -3.39
CA GLU A 87 -8.62 4.98 -2.71
C GLU A 87 -8.82 3.47 -2.63
N ASP A 88 -9.67 3.02 -1.70
CA ASP A 88 -10.16 1.65 -1.70
C ASP A 88 -11.16 1.43 -2.84
N THR A 89 -11.59 0.18 -3.01
CA THR A 89 -12.58 -0.20 -4.02
C THR A 89 -13.95 0.47 -3.86
N ASN A 90 -14.19 1.18 -2.76
CA ASN A 90 -15.42 1.93 -2.49
C ASN A 90 -15.22 3.46 -2.59
N GLY A 91 -14.03 3.94 -2.98
CA GLY A 91 -13.70 5.36 -3.08
C GLY A 91 -13.31 6.03 -1.75
N ASN A 92 -13.08 5.27 -0.68
CA ASN A 92 -12.61 5.79 0.59
C ASN A 92 -11.09 5.93 0.61
N HIS A 93 -10.57 6.97 1.27
CA HIS A 93 -9.14 7.22 1.38
C HIS A 93 -8.67 7.46 2.82
N LEU A 94 -9.57 7.45 3.81
CA LEU A 94 -9.25 7.66 5.22
C LEU A 94 -9.51 6.40 6.03
N PHE A 95 -8.48 5.90 6.71
CA PHE A 95 -8.55 4.65 7.45
C PHE A 95 -7.80 4.74 8.78
N TRP A 96 -8.34 4.10 9.81
CA TRP A 96 -7.58 3.83 11.02
C TRP A 96 -6.75 2.57 10.83
N VAL A 97 -5.46 2.65 11.16
CA VAL A 97 -4.54 1.51 11.10
C VAL A 97 -3.73 1.42 12.39
N ASN A 98 -3.28 0.21 12.69
CA ASN A 98 -2.31 -0.02 13.75
C ASN A 98 -0.96 0.62 13.39
N LYS A 99 -0.24 1.12 14.39
CA LYS A 99 1.10 1.72 14.22
C LYS A 99 2.06 0.81 13.45
N GLU A 100 1.94 -0.51 13.62
CA GLU A 100 2.81 -1.53 13.02
C GLU A 100 2.63 -1.64 11.50
N SER A 101 1.47 -1.23 10.98
CA SER A 101 1.20 -1.11 9.55
C SER A 101 2.01 0.03 8.90
N LEU A 102 2.57 0.94 9.71
CA LEU A 102 3.33 2.09 9.24
C LEU A 102 4.84 1.88 9.42
N ILE A 103 5.58 2.00 8.31
CA ILE A 103 7.03 2.13 8.32
C ILE A 103 7.36 3.62 8.50
N ARG A 104 7.99 3.98 9.62
CA ARG A 104 8.62 5.31 9.70
C ARG A 104 9.81 5.31 8.74
N ARG A 105 9.84 6.24 7.77
CA ARG A 105 11.13 6.68 7.25
C ARG A 105 11.88 7.30 8.42
N SER A 106 12.90 6.61 8.92
CA SER A 106 13.99 7.28 9.63
C SER A 106 14.42 8.43 8.73
N LYS A 107 14.38 9.66 9.27
CA LYS A 107 14.99 10.80 8.60
C LYS A 107 16.39 10.36 8.17
N GLN A 108 16.67 10.36 6.86
CA GLN A 108 18.06 10.45 6.45
C GLN A 108 18.57 11.75 7.05
N GLN A 109 19.42 11.61 8.07
CA GLN A 109 20.34 12.66 8.45
C GLN A 109 21.26 12.89 7.26
N SER A 110 21.22 14.08 6.68
CA SER A 110 22.33 14.71 5.97
C SER A 110 22.12 16.21 6.09
#